data_AF-A0A5C5YFM1-F1
#
_entry.id   AF-A0A5C5YFM1-F1
#
_cell.length_a   1.000
_cell.length_b   1.000
_cell.length_c   1.000
_cell.angle_alpha   90.00
_cell.angle_beta   90.00
_cell.angle_gamma   90.00
#
_symmetry.space_group_name_H-M   'P 1'
#
loop_
_entity.id
_entity.type
_entity.pdbx_description
1 polymer ?
#
loop_
_entity_poly.entity_id
_entity_poly.type
_entity_poly.pdbx_seq_one_letter_code
_entity_poly.pdbx_strand_id
1 'polypeptide(L)'
;MQLSIRHLPTTLLLLACTACHATTARADDAPKTIDEAYQRLATLFGKPQDPAKLTRFVIDEEIETQPDKDGPKVIVVNKGQEVLTNPTIDGESIVYSQNEILVRDVFNESNDGKRKLNRHLDRTYAMENRITRFSGLWIVQRRLVNHSLPRFSRMTISTGTVKWLDNGIELAMSGFDTFYAPDGTVQPKAYVSIDRYTTDGDKLVYESLFKSYKAAADPDGAQLLAPDLDKPSGKPISLKRVSEPRTK
;
A
#
# COMPACT_ATOMS: atom_id res chain seq x y z
N MET A 1 52.13 -14.91 -22.57
CA MET A 1 50.93 -15.61 -22.09
C MET A 1 49.73 -14.76 -22.50
N GLN A 2 49.09 -15.12 -23.61
CA GLN A 2 48.02 -14.35 -24.27
C GLN A 2 46.67 -14.67 -23.60
N LEU A 3 45.93 -13.64 -23.17
CA LEU A 3 44.54 -13.78 -22.73
C LEU A 3 43.60 -13.47 -23.90
N SER A 4 42.91 -14.53 -24.33
CA SER A 4 41.90 -14.55 -25.38
C SER A 4 40.63 -13.82 -24.92
N ILE A 5 40.32 -12.68 -25.53
CA ILE A 5 39.03 -12.00 -25.42
C ILE A 5 38.03 -12.77 -26.28
N ARG A 6 37.07 -13.46 -25.65
CA ARG A 6 35.92 -14.04 -26.36
C ARG A 6 34.77 -13.04 -26.37
N HIS A 7 34.35 -12.67 -27.57
CA HIS A 7 33.14 -11.91 -27.85
C HIS A 7 31.90 -12.68 -27.35
N LEU A 8 31.09 -12.03 -26.51
CA LEU A 8 29.71 -12.43 -26.23
C LEU A 8 28.80 -11.67 -27.20
N PRO A 9 27.87 -12.36 -27.90
CA PRO A 9 26.99 -11.73 -28.86
C PRO A 9 25.91 -10.89 -28.18
N THR A 10 25.77 -9.67 -28.69
CA THR A 10 24.66 -8.75 -28.52
C THR A 10 23.37 -9.42 -28.98
N THR A 11 22.52 -9.88 -28.06
CA THR A 11 21.16 -10.31 -28.38
C THR A 11 20.17 -9.42 -27.63
N LEU A 12 19.58 -8.50 -28.39
CA LEU A 12 18.31 -7.85 -28.11
C LEU A 12 17.29 -8.88 -27.62
N LEU A 13 16.69 -8.67 -26.46
CA LEU A 13 15.35 -9.17 -26.17
C LEU A 13 14.42 -7.97 -25.99
N LEU A 14 13.83 -7.54 -27.10
CA LEU A 14 12.51 -6.92 -27.10
C LEU A 14 11.49 -8.00 -26.76
N LEU A 15 10.90 -7.94 -25.58
CA LEU A 15 9.66 -8.65 -25.26
C LEU A 15 8.52 -7.63 -25.25
N ALA A 16 7.93 -7.46 -26.44
CA ALA A 16 6.57 -6.99 -26.56
C ALA A 16 5.65 -8.18 -26.25
N CYS A 17 4.85 -8.09 -25.19
CA CYS A 17 3.59 -8.81 -25.10
C CYS A 17 2.50 -7.83 -24.71
N THR A 18 1.71 -7.54 -25.73
CA THR A 18 0.49 -6.74 -25.77
C THR A 18 -0.65 -7.35 -24.96
N ALA A 19 -1.49 -6.45 -24.47
CA ALA A 19 -2.92 -6.64 -24.14
C ALA A 19 -3.26 -7.36 -22.83
N CYS A 20 -3.20 -6.60 -21.74
CA CYS A 20 -4.35 -6.50 -20.84
C CYS A 20 -4.81 -5.05 -20.90
N HIS A 21 -6.12 -4.82 -21.01
CA HIS A 21 -6.71 -3.50 -21.30
C HIS A 21 -6.29 -2.45 -20.27
N ALA A 22 -5.19 -1.76 -20.56
CA ALA A 22 -4.89 -0.49 -19.94
C ALA A 22 -5.84 0.51 -20.59
N THR A 23 -6.90 0.89 -19.87
CA THR A 23 -7.49 2.20 -20.08
C THR A 23 -6.34 3.18 -19.89
N THR A 24 -5.76 3.62 -21.01
CA THR A 24 -4.80 4.70 -21.07
C THR A 24 -5.58 5.94 -20.67
N ALA A 25 -5.64 6.22 -19.36
CA ALA A 25 -5.74 7.59 -18.90
C ALA A 25 -4.65 8.35 -19.65
N ARG A 26 -5.05 9.32 -20.48
CA ARG A 26 -4.12 10.05 -21.33
C ARG A 26 -3.06 10.69 -20.44
N ALA A 27 -1.79 10.62 -20.86
CA ALA A 27 -0.70 11.33 -20.19
C ALA A 27 -0.96 12.86 -20.09
N ASP A 28 -1.90 13.39 -20.89
CA ASP A 28 -2.30 14.80 -20.90
C ASP A 28 -3.18 15.22 -19.72
N ASP A 29 -3.76 14.28 -18.96
CA ASP A 29 -4.71 14.61 -17.88
C ASP A 29 -4.05 14.65 -16.48
N ALA A 30 -2.75 14.38 -16.36
CA ALA A 30 -2.05 14.53 -15.09
C ALA A 30 -1.85 16.03 -14.74
N PRO A 31 -1.95 16.42 -13.45
CA PRO A 31 -1.60 17.77 -13.02
C PRO A 31 -0.14 18.09 -13.37
N LYS A 32 0.08 19.31 -13.84
CA LYS A 32 1.40 19.82 -14.28
C LYS A 32 2.14 20.53 -13.15
N THR A 33 1.43 20.98 -12.12
CA THR A 33 1.97 21.74 -10.98
C THR A 33 1.52 21.15 -9.65
N ILE A 34 2.21 21.50 -8.56
CA ILE A 34 1.81 21.15 -7.19
C ILE A 34 0.43 21.71 -6.86
N ASP A 35 0.13 22.94 -7.29
CA ASP A 35 -1.17 23.56 -7.04
C ASP A 35 -2.32 22.79 -7.72
N GLU A 36 -2.16 22.39 -8.98
CA GLU A 36 -3.16 21.59 -9.69
C GLU A 36 -3.39 20.23 -9.01
N ALA A 37 -2.31 19.56 -8.60
CA ALA A 37 -2.39 18.30 -7.87
C ALA A 37 -3.07 18.48 -6.51
N TYR A 38 -2.76 19.56 -5.79
CA TYR A 38 -3.39 19.89 -4.51
C TYR A 38 -4.89 20.13 -4.68
N GLN A 39 -5.31 20.91 -5.68
CA GLN A 39 -6.75 21.15 -5.91
C GLN A 39 -7.51 19.85 -6.23
N ARG A 40 -6.90 18.94 -6.99
CA ARG A 40 -7.49 17.61 -7.25
C ARG A 40 -7.58 16.78 -5.97
N LEU A 41 -6.52 16.69 -5.19
CA LEU A 41 -6.54 15.96 -3.91
C LEU A 41 -7.50 16.59 -2.90
N ALA A 42 -7.61 17.91 -2.85
CA ALA A 42 -8.55 18.61 -1.98
C ALA A 42 -10.01 18.36 -2.42
N THR A 43 -10.26 18.15 -3.71
CA THR A 43 -11.56 17.73 -4.23
C THR A 43 -11.86 16.27 -3.89
N LEU A 44 -10.83 15.41 -3.87
CA LEU A 44 -10.94 13.99 -3.57
C LEU A 44 -11.15 13.73 -2.07
N PHE A 45 -10.26 14.25 -1.23
CA PHE A 45 -10.17 13.95 0.20
C PHE A 45 -10.87 14.97 1.10
N GLY A 46 -11.12 16.20 0.62
CA GLY A 46 -11.69 17.30 1.39
C GLY A 46 -10.77 18.53 1.46
N LYS A 47 -11.33 19.67 1.86
CA LYS A 47 -10.62 20.96 1.93
C LYS A 47 -10.17 21.27 3.36
N PRO A 48 -8.93 21.75 3.59
CA PRO A 48 -8.42 22.08 4.92
C PRO A 48 -9.26 23.03 5.75
N GLN A 49 -10.00 23.94 5.09
CA GLN A 49 -10.85 24.93 5.78
C GLN A 49 -12.06 24.30 6.48
N ASP A 50 -12.33 23.01 6.27
CA ASP A 50 -13.40 22.26 6.93
C ASP A 50 -12.86 21.00 7.62
N PRO A 51 -12.23 21.13 8.80
CA PRO A 51 -11.71 20.00 9.57
C PRO A 51 -12.83 19.10 10.10
N ALA A 52 -14.10 19.52 10.08
CA ALA A 52 -15.23 18.64 10.41
C ALA A 52 -15.54 17.63 9.30
N LYS A 53 -14.98 17.82 8.08
CA LYS A 53 -15.22 16.98 6.90
C LYS A 53 -14.07 16.03 6.56
N LEU A 54 -13.32 15.57 7.56
CA LEU A 54 -12.33 14.51 7.33
C LEU A 54 -13.02 13.29 6.71
N THR A 55 -12.38 12.70 5.70
CA THR A 55 -12.94 11.52 5.06
C THR A 55 -12.81 10.33 6.02
N ARG A 56 -13.96 9.78 6.45
CA ARG A 56 -14.04 8.67 7.39
C ARG A 56 -14.48 7.39 6.69
N PHE A 57 -13.80 6.30 6.96
CA PHE A 57 -14.24 4.94 6.61
C PHE A 57 -14.68 4.22 7.88
N VAL A 58 -15.87 3.63 7.85
CA VAL A 58 -16.30 2.65 8.85
C VAL A 58 -15.83 1.29 8.37
N ILE A 59 -15.10 0.59 9.23
CA ILE A 59 -14.47 -0.69 8.91
C ILE A 59 -15.23 -1.79 9.66
N ASP A 60 -15.79 -2.72 8.90
CA ASP A 60 -16.36 -3.99 9.37
C ASP A 60 -16.03 -5.05 8.31
N GLU A 61 -14.84 -5.62 8.43
CA GLU A 61 -14.24 -6.51 7.42
C GLU A 61 -14.03 -7.91 8.00
N GLU A 62 -14.44 -8.94 7.27
CA GLU A 62 -14.05 -10.32 7.52
C GLU A 62 -13.14 -10.80 6.38
N ILE A 63 -11.91 -11.21 6.73
CA ILE A 63 -10.88 -11.63 5.78
C ILE A 63 -10.54 -13.08 6.06
N GLU A 64 -10.77 -13.94 5.08
CA GLU A 64 -10.36 -15.33 5.14
C GLU A 64 -8.93 -15.48 4.61
N THR A 65 -8.05 -16.03 5.43
CA THR A 65 -6.66 -16.30 5.06
C THR A 65 -6.30 -17.75 5.32
N GLN A 66 -5.32 -18.24 4.57
CA GLN A 66 -4.72 -19.55 4.80
C GLN A 66 -3.20 -19.34 4.72
N PRO A 67 -2.52 -19.22 5.88
CA PRO A 67 -1.11 -18.86 5.92
C PRO A 67 -0.21 -19.84 5.14
N ASP A 68 -0.55 -21.13 5.21
CA ASP A 68 0.15 -22.23 4.56
C ASP A 68 -0.83 -23.08 3.74
N LYS A 69 -0.37 -23.73 2.67
CA LYS A 69 -1.22 -24.53 1.76
C LYS A 69 -2.01 -25.63 2.49
N ASP A 70 -1.41 -26.19 3.53
CA ASP A 70 -1.97 -27.28 4.34
C ASP A 70 -2.33 -26.83 5.77
N GLY A 71 -2.27 -25.52 6.06
CA GLY A 71 -2.57 -24.95 7.38
C GLY A 71 -4.07 -24.71 7.62
N PRO A 72 -4.48 -24.52 8.88
CA PRO A 72 -5.87 -24.20 9.22
C PRO A 72 -6.30 -22.87 8.60
N LYS A 73 -7.58 -22.78 8.27
CA LYS A 73 -8.19 -21.54 7.82
C LYS A 73 -8.23 -20.54 8.98
N VAL A 74 -7.74 -19.33 8.72
CA VAL A 74 -7.69 -18.25 9.70
C VAL A 74 -8.63 -17.15 9.25
N ILE A 75 -9.63 -16.85 10.08
CA ILE A 75 -10.58 -15.76 9.86
C ILE A 75 -10.09 -14.55 10.64
N VAL A 76 -9.95 -13.41 9.98
CA VAL A 76 -9.59 -12.13 10.60
C VAL A 76 -10.78 -11.21 10.50
N VAL A 77 -11.31 -10.78 11.64
CA VAL A 77 -12.39 -9.79 11.72
C VAL A 77 -11.80 -8.47 12.19
N ASN A 78 -11.92 -7.42 11.38
CA ASN A 78 -11.49 -6.07 11.74
C ASN A 78 -12.73 -5.18 11.91
N LYS A 79 -12.81 -4.47 13.03
CA LYS A 79 -13.86 -3.47 13.28
C LYS A 79 -13.24 -2.16 13.74
N GLY A 80 -13.69 -1.04 13.20
CA GLY A 80 -13.24 0.27 13.65
C GLY A 80 -13.41 1.35 12.61
N GLN A 81 -12.43 2.26 12.54
CA GLN A 81 -12.48 3.40 11.63
C GLN A 81 -11.11 3.78 11.10
N GLU A 82 -11.10 4.33 9.90
CA GLU A 82 -9.98 5.06 9.33
C GLU A 82 -10.40 6.50 9.03
N VAL A 83 -9.51 7.45 9.30
CA VAL A 83 -9.70 8.86 9.01
C VAL A 83 -8.54 9.36 8.14
N LEU A 84 -8.87 9.89 6.98
CA LEU A 84 -7.98 10.62 6.10
C LEU A 84 -8.01 12.11 6.45
N THR A 85 -6.83 12.71 6.65
CA THR A 85 -6.75 14.16 6.81
C THR A 85 -6.92 14.86 5.47
N ASN A 86 -7.36 16.12 5.51
CA ASN A 86 -7.28 16.99 4.34
C ASN A 86 -5.82 17.14 3.89
N PRO A 87 -5.54 17.18 2.57
CA PRO A 87 -4.21 17.42 2.07
C PRO A 87 -3.78 18.86 2.35
N THR A 88 -2.48 19.09 2.51
CA THR A 88 -1.87 20.41 2.69
C THR A 88 -0.63 20.52 1.80
N ILE A 89 -0.25 21.74 1.41
CA ILE A 89 1.01 21.99 0.71
C ILE A 89 2.10 22.23 1.75
N ASP A 90 3.20 21.49 1.64
CA ASP A 90 4.42 21.63 2.44
C ASP A 90 5.63 21.72 1.51
N GLY A 91 6.08 22.95 1.23
CA GLY A 91 7.12 23.21 0.24
C GLY A 91 6.71 22.76 -1.16
N GLU A 92 7.50 21.87 -1.75
CA GLU A 92 7.25 21.28 -3.08
C GLU A 92 6.45 19.96 -3.01
N SER A 93 5.85 19.66 -1.85
CA SER A 93 5.10 18.43 -1.62
C SER A 93 3.65 18.70 -1.19
N ILE A 94 2.80 17.71 -1.39
CA ILE A 94 1.46 17.63 -0.81
C ILE A 94 1.46 16.55 0.25
N VAL A 95 1.00 16.87 1.45
CA VAL A 95 1.02 15.97 2.62
C VAL A 95 -0.38 15.71 3.13
N TYR A 96 -0.69 14.45 3.43
CA TYR A 96 -1.91 14.03 4.13
C TYR A 96 -1.64 12.76 4.95
N SER A 97 -2.44 12.55 5.99
CA SER A 97 -2.26 11.43 6.93
C SER A 97 -3.46 10.50 6.93
N GLN A 98 -3.19 9.24 7.27
CA GLN A 98 -4.16 8.17 7.47
C GLN A 98 -4.06 7.70 8.91
N ASN A 99 -5.15 7.81 9.66
CA ASN A 99 -5.22 7.37 11.02
C ASN A 99 -6.26 6.26 11.14
N GLU A 100 -5.82 5.06 11.46
CA GLU A 100 -6.65 3.88 11.61
C GLU A 100 -6.67 3.46 13.09
N ILE A 101 -7.87 3.18 13.59
CA ILE A 101 -8.12 2.60 14.91
C ILE A 101 -9.02 1.38 14.68
N LEU A 102 -8.49 0.19 14.95
CA LEU A 102 -9.18 -1.09 14.76
C LEU A 102 -9.11 -1.94 16.01
N VAL A 103 -10.18 -2.69 16.23
CA VAL A 103 -10.18 -3.94 16.97
C VAL A 103 -10.04 -5.07 15.96
N ARG A 104 -9.08 -5.97 16.18
CA ARG A 104 -8.84 -7.15 15.34
C ARG A 104 -9.03 -8.42 16.17
N ASP A 105 -9.97 -9.24 15.73
CA ASP A 105 -10.14 -10.61 16.21
C ASP A 105 -9.59 -11.59 15.17
N VAL A 106 -8.81 -12.57 15.64
CA VAL A 106 -8.27 -13.64 14.80
C VAL A 106 -8.81 -14.96 15.31
N PHE A 107 -9.51 -15.68 14.44
CA PHE A 107 -10.09 -16.98 14.71
C PHE A 107 -9.34 -18.06 13.92
N ASN A 108 -9.15 -19.21 14.55
CA ASN A 108 -8.85 -20.44 13.81
C ASN A 108 -10.17 -21.16 13.56
N GLU A 109 -10.44 -21.52 12.30
CA GLU A 109 -11.61 -22.29 11.90
C GLU A 109 -11.22 -23.77 11.76
N SER A 110 -11.88 -24.64 12.52
CA SER A 110 -11.71 -26.09 12.40
C SER A 110 -12.48 -26.64 11.19
N ASN A 111 -12.19 -27.88 10.80
CA ASN A 111 -12.83 -28.54 9.65
C ASN A 111 -14.36 -28.67 9.79
N ASP A 112 -14.91 -28.59 11.00
CA ASP A 112 -16.35 -28.59 11.29
C ASP A 112 -16.98 -27.18 11.28
N GLY A 113 -16.24 -26.15 10.86
CA GLY A 113 -16.70 -24.75 10.75
C GLY A 113 -16.76 -23.98 12.07
N LYS A 114 -16.29 -24.57 13.18
CA LYS A 114 -16.26 -23.86 14.46
C LYS A 114 -15.10 -22.87 14.53
N ARG A 115 -15.40 -21.66 14.97
CA ARG A 115 -14.43 -20.58 15.14
C ARG A 115 -13.98 -20.51 16.59
N LYS A 116 -12.69 -20.67 16.84
CA LYS A 116 -12.08 -20.42 18.15
C LYS A 116 -11.30 -19.11 18.10
N LEU A 117 -11.68 -18.14 18.94
CA LEU A 117 -10.91 -16.90 19.10
C LEU A 117 -9.50 -17.26 19.59
N ASN A 118 -8.51 -16.92 18.78
CA ASN A 118 -7.10 -17.18 19.04
C ASN A 118 -6.39 -15.92 19.52
N ARG A 119 -6.82 -14.74 19.05
CA ARG A 119 -6.20 -13.47 19.40
C ARG A 119 -7.17 -12.31 19.27
N HIS A 120 -7.08 -11.38 20.21
CA HIS A 120 -7.73 -10.07 20.18
C HIS A 120 -6.64 -9.00 20.23
N LEU A 121 -6.72 -7.97 19.38
CA LEU A 121 -5.71 -6.92 19.27
C LEU A 121 -6.35 -5.56 19.00
N ASP A 122 -6.00 -4.58 19.81
CA ASP A 122 -6.24 -3.18 19.49
C ASP A 122 -5.09 -2.64 18.63
N ARG A 123 -5.42 -2.20 17.42
CA ARG A 123 -4.49 -1.67 16.43
C ARG A 123 -4.74 -0.19 16.22
N THR A 124 -3.73 0.61 16.47
CA THR A 124 -3.68 2.00 15.99
C THR A 124 -2.56 2.13 14.98
N TYR A 125 -2.82 2.91 13.93
CA TYR A 125 -1.89 3.21 12.85
C TYR A 125 -2.01 4.66 12.47
N ALA A 126 -0.87 5.36 12.40
CA ALA A 126 -0.78 6.68 11.83
C ALA A 126 0.25 6.64 10.71
N MET A 127 -0.16 6.93 9.49
CA MET A 127 0.72 7.01 8.31
C MET A 127 0.65 8.41 7.72
N GLU A 128 1.80 8.93 7.30
CA GLU A 128 1.90 10.17 6.55
C GLU A 128 2.24 9.83 5.10
N ASN A 129 1.51 10.43 4.16
CA ASN A 129 1.75 10.34 2.73
C ASN A 129 2.25 11.70 2.23
N ARG A 130 3.33 11.68 1.46
CA ARG A 130 3.94 12.84 0.82
C ARG A 130 3.98 12.61 -0.69
N ILE A 131 3.29 13.44 -1.45
CA ILE A 131 3.30 13.41 -2.92
C ILE A 131 4.16 14.57 -3.43
N THR A 132 5.11 14.30 -4.32
CA THR A 132 6.04 15.30 -4.88
C THR A 132 6.17 15.08 -6.38
N ARG A 133 6.44 16.16 -7.13
CA ARG A 133 6.75 16.07 -8.56
C ARG A 133 8.26 16.18 -8.75
N PHE A 134 8.87 15.15 -9.34
CA PHE A 134 10.31 15.10 -9.62
C PHE A 134 10.55 14.74 -11.08
N SER A 135 11.22 15.64 -11.83
CA SER A 135 11.55 15.42 -13.25
C SER A 135 10.35 14.98 -14.11
N GLY A 136 9.17 15.57 -13.87
CA GLY A 136 7.93 15.25 -14.59
C GLY A 136 7.17 14.02 -14.07
N LEU A 137 7.76 13.24 -13.16
CA LEU A 137 7.11 12.11 -12.51
C LEU A 137 6.47 12.53 -11.19
N TRP A 138 5.31 11.96 -10.89
CA TRP A 138 4.69 12.10 -9.58
C TRP A 138 5.09 10.92 -8.70
N ILE A 139 5.72 11.23 -7.58
CA ILE A 139 6.25 10.27 -6.62
C ILE A 139 5.45 10.38 -5.34
N VAL A 140 5.19 9.24 -4.70
CA VAL A 140 4.63 9.18 -3.35
C VAL A 140 5.63 8.52 -2.42
N GLN A 141 5.75 9.08 -1.23
CA GLN A 141 6.42 8.47 -0.09
C GLN A 141 5.41 8.33 1.04
N ARG A 142 5.31 7.14 1.61
CA ARG A 142 4.50 6.87 2.79
C ARG A 142 5.40 6.46 3.93
N ARG A 143 5.23 7.12 5.07
CA ARG A 143 5.95 6.84 6.32
C ARG A 143 4.97 6.43 7.39
N LEU A 144 5.28 5.34 8.09
CA LEU A 144 4.59 5.00 9.33
C LEU A 144 5.06 5.95 10.43
N VAL A 145 4.15 6.75 11.00
CA VAL A 145 4.44 7.73 12.06
C VAL A 145 4.34 7.06 13.43
N ASN A 146 3.29 6.27 13.65
CA ASN A 146 3.04 5.54 14.88
C ASN A 146 2.27 4.25 14.60
N HIS A 147 2.52 3.20 15.39
CA HIS A 147 1.71 1.98 15.38
C HIS A 147 1.68 1.32 16.76
N SER A 148 0.59 0.60 17.08
CA SER A 148 0.52 -0.25 18.27
C SER A 148 0.96 -1.70 18.02
N LEU A 149 1.42 -2.06 16.81
CA LEU A 149 1.73 -3.45 16.51
C LEU A 149 3.00 -3.99 17.19
N PRO A 150 2.89 -5.03 18.05
CA PRO A 150 4.03 -5.54 18.82
C PRO A 150 5.06 -6.30 17.97
N ARG A 151 4.70 -6.74 16.76
CA ARG A 151 5.61 -7.48 15.87
C ARG A 151 6.47 -6.58 14.99
N PHE A 152 6.15 -5.30 14.87
CA PHE A 152 6.91 -4.38 14.02
C PHE A 152 8.09 -3.81 14.81
N SER A 153 9.30 -3.94 14.26
CA SER A 153 10.54 -3.53 14.95
C SER A 153 11.07 -2.16 14.51
N ARG A 154 10.81 -1.75 13.26
CA ARG A 154 11.26 -0.46 12.70
C ARG A 154 10.20 0.17 11.80
N MET A 155 10.34 1.48 11.65
CA MET A 155 9.43 2.34 10.89
C MET A 155 9.48 2.05 9.39
N THR A 156 8.32 1.80 8.81
CA THR A 156 8.11 1.56 7.39
C THR A 156 8.25 2.84 6.60
N ILE A 157 9.07 2.80 5.55
CA ILE A 157 8.99 3.75 4.44
C ILE A 157 8.62 2.93 3.21
N SER A 158 7.55 3.35 2.54
CA SER A 158 7.25 2.90 1.18
C SER A 158 7.34 4.07 0.23
N THR A 159 7.81 3.78 -0.97
CA THR A 159 7.97 4.77 -2.03
C THR A 159 7.42 4.21 -3.32
N GLY A 160 6.92 5.10 -4.17
CA GLY A 160 6.23 4.68 -5.37
C GLY A 160 5.88 5.82 -6.29
N THR A 161 5.04 5.53 -7.27
CA THR A 161 4.56 6.49 -8.25
C THR A 161 3.07 6.77 -8.05
N VAL A 162 2.66 7.99 -8.38
CA VAL A 162 1.25 8.38 -8.44
C VAL A 162 0.79 8.32 -9.88
N LYS A 163 -0.25 7.55 -10.14
CA LYS A 163 -1.03 7.61 -11.36
C LYS A 163 -2.28 8.43 -11.10
N TRP A 164 -2.46 9.48 -11.87
CA TRP A 164 -3.67 10.30 -11.82
C TRP A 164 -4.77 9.65 -12.67
N LEU A 165 -5.97 9.59 -12.10
CA LEU A 165 -7.17 9.07 -12.74
C LEU A 165 -8.18 10.22 -12.89
N ASP A 166 -9.13 10.07 -13.80
CA ASP A 166 -10.16 11.10 -14.04
C ASP A 166 -10.99 11.38 -12.77
N ASN A 167 -11.25 10.34 -11.97
CA ASN A 167 -12.05 10.41 -10.75
C ASN A 167 -11.25 10.08 -9.48
N GLY A 168 -9.91 10.14 -9.52
CA GLY A 168 -9.11 9.67 -8.40
C GLY A 168 -7.60 9.65 -8.59
N ILE A 169 -6.94 8.86 -7.74
CA ILE A 169 -5.50 8.58 -7.79
C ILE A 169 -5.24 7.10 -7.53
N GLU A 170 -4.11 6.62 -8.03
CA GLU A 170 -3.56 5.31 -7.70
C GLU A 170 -2.10 5.47 -7.29
N LEU A 171 -1.74 4.84 -6.18
CA LEU A 171 -0.41 4.85 -5.58
C LEU A 171 0.17 3.45 -5.72
N ALA A 172 1.10 3.28 -6.66
CA ALA A 172 1.84 2.03 -6.83
C ALA A 172 3.15 2.14 -6.05
N MET A 173 3.24 1.43 -4.91
CA MET A 173 4.32 1.57 -3.94
C MET A 173 5.00 0.24 -3.66
N SER A 174 6.28 0.32 -3.28
CA SER A 174 6.99 -0.79 -2.67
C SER A 174 7.61 -0.34 -1.35
N GLY A 175 7.78 -1.27 -0.42
CA GLY A 175 8.30 -0.96 0.90
C GLY A 175 8.88 -2.16 1.61
N PHE A 176 9.48 -1.86 2.77
CA PHE A 176 10.13 -2.81 3.66
C PHE A 176 9.56 -2.67 5.05
N ASP A 177 9.17 -3.80 5.59
CA ASP A 177 8.82 -3.94 6.99
C ASP A 177 9.83 -4.87 7.66
N THR A 178 10.04 -4.68 8.96
CA THR A 178 10.85 -5.59 9.77
C THR A 178 10.00 -6.14 10.91
N PHE A 179 9.97 -7.46 11.01
CA PHE A 179 9.12 -8.15 11.97
C PHE A 179 9.91 -9.05 12.90
N TYR A 180 9.42 -9.19 14.13
CA TYR A 180 9.88 -10.26 15.02
C TYR A 180 9.28 -11.61 14.60
N ALA A 181 10.16 -12.50 14.16
CA ALA A 181 9.87 -13.93 13.99
C ALA A 181 9.58 -14.58 15.36
N PRO A 182 8.95 -15.77 15.40
CA PRO A 182 8.62 -16.46 16.66
C PRO A 182 9.82 -16.75 17.56
N ASP A 183 11.02 -16.89 16.98
CA ASP A 183 12.29 -17.09 17.68
C ASP A 183 12.92 -15.78 18.22
N GLY A 184 12.23 -14.65 18.05
CA GLY A 184 12.70 -13.32 18.45
C GLY A 184 13.65 -12.66 17.46
N THR A 185 14.01 -13.32 16.35
CA THR A 185 14.85 -12.71 15.31
C THR A 185 14.06 -11.67 14.51
N VAL A 186 14.76 -10.66 13.99
CA VAL A 186 14.16 -9.66 13.11
C VAL A 186 14.31 -10.11 11.66
N GLN A 187 13.20 -10.23 10.95
CA GLN A 187 13.20 -10.59 9.54
C GLN A 187 12.63 -9.44 8.70
N PRO A 188 13.37 -8.96 7.68
CA PRO A 188 12.83 -8.02 6.74
C PRO A 188 11.86 -8.74 5.80
N LYS A 189 10.81 -8.02 5.41
CA LYS A 189 9.85 -8.47 4.43
C LYS A 189 9.58 -7.33 3.47
N ALA A 190 9.73 -7.62 2.20
CA ALA A 190 9.41 -6.68 1.14
C ALA A 190 7.93 -6.80 0.79
N TYR A 191 7.34 -5.70 0.33
CA TYR A 191 5.99 -5.72 -0.21
C TYR A 191 5.83 -4.75 -1.37
N VAL A 192 4.82 -5.02 -2.19
CA VAL A 192 4.26 -4.10 -3.17
C VAL A 192 2.80 -3.87 -2.80
N SER A 193 2.36 -2.62 -2.86
CA SER A 193 0.98 -2.22 -2.68
C SER A 193 0.51 -1.32 -3.81
N ILE A 194 -0.72 -1.53 -4.27
CA ILE A 194 -1.42 -0.63 -5.17
C ILE A 194 -2.65 -0.12 -4.42
N ASP A 195 -2.63 1.15 -4.06
CA ASP A 195 -3.69 1.82 -3.32
C ASP A 195 -4.41 2.79 -4.24
N ARG A 196 -5.70 2.58 -4.46
CA ARG A 196 -6.53 3.40 -5.32
C ARG A 196 -7.57 4.14 -4.51
N TYR A 197 -7.67 5.44 -4.73
CA TYR A 197 -8.69 6.31 -4.17
C TYR A 197 -9.51 6.90 -5.31
N THR A 198 -10.80 6.58 -5.39
CA THR A 198 -11.70 7.08 -6.43
C THR A 198 -13.00 7.59 -5.83
N THR A 199 -13.61 8.59 -6.46
CA THR A 199 -14.95 9.03 -6.07
C THR A 199 -16.03 8.13 -6.67
N ASP A 200 -17.03 7.78 -5.86
CA ASP A 200 -18.29 7.18 -6.28
C ASP A 200 -19.43 8.02 -5.67
N GLY A 201 -20.03 8.88 -6.48
CA GLY A 201 -20.97 9.91 -6.01
C GLY A 201 -20.33 10.86 -4.99
N ASP A 202 -20.95 10.95 -3.80
CA ASP A 202 -20.48 11.77 -2.69
C ASP A 202 -19.49 11.06 -1.76
N LYS A 203 -19.13 9.81 -2.06
CA LYS A 203 -18.23 8.97 -1.26
C LYS A 203 -16.86 8.79 -1.90
N LEU A 204 -15.87 8.52 -1.06
CA LEU A 204 -14.56 8.05 -1.46
C LEU A 204 -14.52 6.52 -1.33
N VAL A 205 -14.06 5.87 -2.39
CA VAL A 205 -13.78 4.43 -2.41
C VAL A 205 -12.28 4.26 -2.34
N TYR A 206 -11.83 3.47 -1.38
CA TYR A 206 -10.44 3.04 -1.24
C TYR A 206 -10.34 1.56 -1.56
N GLU A 207 -9.50 1.20 -2.52
CA GLU A 207 -9.18 -0.18 -2.87
C GLU A 207 -7.67 -0.37 -2.71
N SER A 208 -7.25 -1.43 -2.04
CA SER A 208 -5.83 -1.76 -1.94
C SER A 208 -5.57 -3.21 -2.28
N LEU A 209 -4.53 -3.42 -3.09
CA LEU A 209 -3.97 -4.73 -3.38
C LEU A 209 -2.56 -4.77 -2.81
N PHE A 210 -2.33 -5.69 -1.87
CA PHE A 210 -1.07 -5.88 -1.20
C PHE A 210 -0.49 -7.26 -1.50
N LYS A 211 0.80 -7.32 -1.83
CA LYS A 211 1.52 -8.56 -2.05
C LYS A 211 2.88 -8.51 -1.39
N SER A 212 3.18 -9.54 -0.60
CA SER A 212 4.48 -9.73 0.01
C SER A 212 5.46 -10.47 -0.89
N TYR A 213 6.74 -10.16 -0.73
CA TYR A 213 7.86 -10.75 -1.45
C TYR A 213 9.02 -11.02 -0.50
N LYS A 214 9.96 -11.88 -0.90
CA LYS A 214 11.28 -11.89 -0.25
C LYS A 214 12.01 -10.58 -0.58
N ALA A 215 12.93 -10.16 0.28
CA ALA A 215 13.86 -9.10 -0.06
C ALA A 215 14.80 -9.61 -1.17
N ALA A 216 15.10 -8.76 -2.14
CA ALA A 216 16.15 -9.00 -3.12
C ALA A 216 17.50 -9.08 -2.42
N ALA A 217 18.46 -9.75 -3.05
CA ALA A 217 19.83 -9.83 -2.57
C ALA A 217 20.78 -9.41 -3.70
N ASP A 218 21.90 -8.79 -3.34
CA ASP A 218 22.99 -8.56 -4.27
C ASP A 218 23.73 -9.88 -4.59
N PRO A 219 24.70 -9.87 -5.53
CA PRO A 219 25.47 -11.07 -5.88
C PRO A 219 26.25 -11.69 -4.70
N ASP A 220 26.59 -10.91 -3.68
CA ASP A 220 27.31 -11.35 -2.49
C ASP A 220 26.36 -11.85 -1.38
N GLY A 221 25.05 -11.79 -1.62
CA GLY A 221 23.99 -12.26 -0.73
C GLY A 221 23.50 -11.23 0.29
N ALA A 222 23.95 -9.97 0.20
CA ALA A 222 23.46 -8.90 1.07
C ALA A 222 22.03 -8.50 0.67
N GLN A 223 21.14 -8.41 1.65
CA GLN A 223 19.75 -8.07 1.41
C GLN A 223 19.60 -6.59 1.02
N LEU A 224 18.89 -6.37 -0.08
CA LEU A 224 18.55 -5.07 -0.61
C LEU A 224 17.20 -4.59 -0.07
N LEU A 225 17.03 -3.28 0.00
CA LEU A 225 15.74 -2.63 0.24
C LEU A 225 14.92 -2.57 -1.06
N ALA A 226 14.80 -3.71 -1.76
CA ALA A 226 13.97 -3.90 -2.94
C ALA A 226 13.30 -5.29 -2.94
N PRO A 227 12.03 -5.42 -3.39
CA PRO A 227 11.35 -6.72 -3.42
C PRO A 227 11.95 -7.60 -4.52
N ASP A 228 12.15 -8.88 -4.22
CA ASP A 228 12.41 -9.90 -5.24
C ASP A 228 11.08 -10.32 -5.86
N LEU A 229 10.72 -9.70 -6.99
CA LEU A 229 9.43 -9.89 -7.65
C LEU A 229 9.20 -11.32 -8.15
N ASP A 230 10.27 -12.10 -8.34
CA ASP A 230 10.21 -13.51 -8.73
C ASP A 230 9.95 -14.44 -7.54
N LYS A 231 10.02 -13.92 -6.30
CA LYS A 231 9.83 -14.68 -5.05
C LYS A 231 8.67 -14.13 -4.22
N PRO A 232 7.41 -14.21 -4.71
CA PRO A 232 6.24 -13.85 -3.93
C PRO A 232 6.09 -14.72 -2.67
N SER A 233 5.61 -14.13 -1.58
CA SER A 233 5.28 -14.84 -0.34
C SER A 233 3.83 -14.60 0.07
N GLY A 234 3.17 -15.64 0.58
CA GLY A 234 1.75 -15.60 0.97
C GLY A 234 0.78 -15.34 -0.20
N LYS A 235 -0.52 -15.30 0.10
CA LYS A 235 -1.55 -14.89 -0.87
C LYS A 235 -1.61 -13.35 -0.97
N PRO A 236 -1.94 -12.78 -2.14
CA PRO A 236 -2.29 -11.36 -2.22
C PRO A 236 -3.46 -11.05 -1.28
N ILE A 237 -3.45 -9.86 -0.69
CA ILE A 237 -4.53 -9.35 0.15
C ILE A 237 -5.18 -8.22 -0.64
N SER A 238 -6.49 -8.31 -0.84
CA SER A 238 -7.29 -7.24 -1.42
C SER A 238 -8.24 -6.70 -0.36
N LEU A 239 -8.36 -5.39 -0.28
CA LEU A 239 -9.32 -4.72 0.60
C LEU A 239 -10.05 -3.64 -0.17
N LYS A 240 -11.29 -3.38 0.23
CA LYS A 240 -12.12 -2.31 -0.30
C LYS A 240 -12.89 -1.66 0.83
N ARG A 241 -12.77 -0.33 0.93
CA ARG A 241 -13.46 0.50 1.92
C ARG A 241 -14.23 1.59 1.20
N VAL A 242 -15.38 1.95 1.76
CA VAL A 242 -16.21 3.04 1.24
C VAL A 242 -16.43 4.03 2.37
N SER A 243 -16.17 5.31 2.11
CA SER A 243 -16.30 6.35 3.12
C SER A 243 -17.76 6.63 3.47
N GLU A 244 -17.95 7.30 4.59
CA GLU A 244 -19.18 8.03 4.84
C GLU A 244 -19.40 9.12 3.76
N PRO A 245 -20.66 9.49 3.48
CA PRO A 245 -21.00 10.67 2.68
C PRO A 245 -20.31 11.95 3.16
N ARG A 246 -19.83 12.78 2.22
CA ARG A 246 -19.10 14.03 2.53
C ARG A 246 -19.99 15.25 2.78
N THR A 247 -21.29 15.17 2.49
CA THR A 247 -22.23 16.32 2.49
C THR A 247 -23.44 16.12 3.42
N LYS A 248 -23.23 15.58 4.62
CA LYS A 248 -24.27 15.64 5.65
C LYS A 248 -24.32 17.01 6.32
#